data_AF-A0A529JPP7-F1
#
_entry.id   AF-A0A529JPP7-F1
#
_cell.length_a   1.000
_cell.length_b   1.000
_cell.length_c   1.000
_cell.angle_alpha   90.00
_cell.angle_beta   90.00
_cell.angle_gamma   90.00
#
_symmetry.space_group_name_H-M   'P 1'
#
loop_
_entity.id
_entity.type
_entity.pdbx_description
1 polymer ?
#
loop_
_entity_poly.entity_id
_entity_poly.type
_entity_poly.pdbx_seq_one_letter_code
_entity_poly.pdbx_strand_id
1 'polypeptide(L)'
;RDPASGAIRLPMSFIPIAERGDLILEVDKVVLSKACLQAARWMPVSADDFVCSVNLSGKSLQNDAYFAHLLLVLRQTGLPPSRLQLEITEGVF
;
A
#
# COMPACT_ATOMS: atom_id res chain seq x y z
N ARG A 1 -2.77 -2.97 -16.79
CA ARG A 1 -3.54 -3.67 -17.85
C ARG A 1 -2.64 -4.75 -18.39
N ASP A 2 -3.20 -5.92 -18.66
CA ASP A 2 -2.48 -6.99 -19.34
C ASP A 2 -2.03 -6.51 -20.73
N PRO A 3 -0.74 -6.60 -21.08
CA PRO A 3 -0.25 -6.04 -22.35
C PRO A 3 -0.84 -6.73 -23.59
N ALA A 4 -1.20 -8.01 -23.50
CA ALA A 4 -1.68 -8.79 -24.63
C ALA A 4 -3.19 -8.63 -24.85
N SER A 5 -3.97 -8.72 -23.77
CA SER A 5 -5.44 -8.70 -23.83
C SER A 5 -6.06 -7.33 -23.51
N GLY A 6 -5.28 -6.38 -22.98
CA GLY A 6 -5.77 -5.09 -22.49
C GLY A 6 -6.63 -5.17 -21.21
N ALA A 7 -6.89 -6.39 -20.73
CA ALA A 7 -7.76 -6.67 -19.60
C ALA A 7 -7.19 -6.11 -18.29
N ILE A 8 -8.09 -5.75 -17.37
CA ILE A 8 -7.73 -5.44 -15.99
C ILE A 8 -7.64 -6.77 -15.23
N ARG A 9 -6.48 -7.05 -14.64
CA ARG A 9 -6.28 -8.23 -13.79
C ARG A 9 -6.75 -7.92 -12.38
N LEU A 10 -7.59 -8.79 -11.83
CA LEU A 10 -8.06 -8.68 -10.45
C LEU A 10 -6.92 -9.02 -9.48
N PRO A 11 -6.85 -8.40 -8.28
CA PRO A 11 -5.85 -8.70 -7.26
C PRO A 11 -5.71 -10.21 -6.98
N MET A 12 -6.84 -10.90 -6.83
CA MET A 12 -6.89 -12.35 -6.59
C MET A 12 -6.14 -13.19 -7.64
N SER A 13 -5.96 -12.68 -8.86
CA SER A 13 -5.26 -13.40 -9.94
C SER A 13 -3.74 -13.35 -9.84
N PHE A 14 -3.17 -12.39 -9.10
CA PHE A 14 -1.71 -12.21 -9.04
C PHE A 14 -1.15 -12.11 -7.62
N ILE A 15 -1.93 -11.69 -6.63
CA ILE A 15 -1.47 -11.56 -5.24
C ILE A 15 -0.89 -12.87 -4.69
N PRO A 16 -1.54 -14.05 -4.83
CA PRO A 16 -0.97 -15.31 -4.33
C PRO A 16 0.38 -15.67 -4.97
N ILE A 17 0.60 -15.25 -6.23
CA ILE A 17 1.87 -15.48 -6.93
C ILE A 17 2.92 -14.49 -6.43
N ALA A 18 2.54 -13.23 -6.25
CA ALA A 18 3.41 -12.19 -5.73
C ALA A 18 3.88 -12.50 -4.30
N GLU A 19 3.00 -13.07 -3.47
CA GLU A 19 3.34 -13.53 -2.13
C GLU A 19 4.34 -14.68 -2.16
N ARG A 20 4.13 -15.71 -2.98
CA ARG A 20 5.07 -16.84 -3.09
C ARG A 20 6.45 -16.42 -3.58
N GLY A 21 6.53 -15.39 -4.44
CA GLY A 21 7.78 -14.91 -5.02
C GLY A 21 8.39 -13.69 -4.33
N ASP A 22 7.92 -13.30 -3.15
CA ASP A 22 8.31 -12.08 -2.41
C ASP A 22 8.12 -10.73 -3.15
N LEU A 23 7.60 -10.77 -4.38
CA LEU A 23 7.21 -9.59 -5.15
C LEU A 23 6.14 -8.77 -4.45
N ILE A 24 5.39 -9.36 -3.52
CA ILE A 24 4.41 -8.65 -2.69
C ILE A 24 5.06 -7.51 -1.89
N LEU A 25 6.32 -7.67 -1.46
CA LEU A 25 7.05 -6.62 -0.74
C LEU A 25 7.22 -5.37 -1.60
N GLU A 26 7.52 -5.55 -2.90
CA GLU A 26 7.66 -4.44 -3.84
C GLU A 26 6.30 -3.85 -4.24
N VAL A 27 5.27 -4.70 -4.38
CA VAL A 27 3.90 -4.24 -4.61
C VAL A 27 3.43 -3.35 -3.45
N ASP A 28 3.62 -3.77 -2.21
CA ASP A 28 3.21 -3.04 -1.02
C ASP A 28 3.93 -1.67 -0.94
N LYS A 29 5.24 -1.63 -1.25
CA LYS A 29 6.00 -0.36 -1.30
C LYS A 29 5.43 0.60 -2.35
N VAL A 30 5.11 0.11 -3.54
CA VAL A 30 4.55 0.93 -4.63
C VAL A 30 3.14 1.41 -4.28
N VAL A 31 2.30 0.54 -3.74
CA VAL A 31 0.94 0.88 -3.31
C VAL A 31 0.98 1.95 -2.22
N LEU A 32 1.82 1.77 -1.20
CA LEU A 32 1.98 2.73 -0.12
C LEU A 32 2.38 4.12 -0.64
N SER A 33 3.44 4.20 -1.46
CA SER A 33 3.91 5.46 -2.02
C SER A 33 2.82 6.20 -2.80
N LYS A 34 2.06 5.46 -3.63
CA LYS A 34 0.98 6.04 -4.42
C LYS A 34 -0.21 6.46 -3.56
N ALA A 35 -0.60 5.64 -2.59
CA ALA A 35 -1.69 5.92 -1.68
C ALA A 35 -1.39 7.17 -0.84
N CYS A 36 -0.20 7.24 -0.22
CA CYS A 36 0.19 8.39 0.59
C CYS A 36 0.28 9.68 -0.23
N LEU A 37 0.81 9.62 -1.45
CA LEU A 37 0.87 10.78 -2.33
C LEU A 37 -0.53 11.26 -2.72
N GLN A 38 -1.43 10.33 -3.04
CA GLN A 38 -2.80 10.66 -3.43
C GLN A 38 -3.62 11.17 -2.24
N ALA A 39 -3.47 10.55 -1.07
CA ALA A 39 -4.11 10.98 0.17
C ALA A 39 -3.70 12.39 0.58
N ALA A 40 -2.40 12.73 0.46
CA ALA A 40 -1.92 14.08 0.74
C ALA A 40 -2.57 15.15 -0.16
N ARG A 41 -2.89 14.79 -1.42
CA ARG A 41 -3.59 15.67 -2.36
C ARG A 41 -5.08 15.80 -2.07
N TRP A 42 -5.72 14.75 -1.55
CA TRP A 42 -7.14 14.76 -1.21
C TRP A 42 -7.42 15.40 0.15
N MET A 43 -6.49 15.30 1.10
CA MET A 43 -6.67 15.80 2.46
C MET A 43 -7.19 17.25 2.55
N PRO A 44 -6.72 18.24 1.76
CA PRO A 44 -7.19 19.63 1.86
C PRO A 44 -8.63 19.86 1.37
N VAL A 45 -9.20 18.91 0.62
CA VAL A 45 -10.55 18.99 0.04
C VAL A 45 -11.50 17.92 0.56
N SER A 46 -11.05 17.15 1.55
CA SER A 46 -11.82 16.08 2.20
C SER A 46 -12.31 16.53 3.57
N ALA A 47 -13.19 15.74 4.19
CA ALA A 47 -13.63 15.97 5.56
C ALA A 47 -12.46 15.90 6.58
N ASP A 48 -12.63 16.57 7.72
CA ASP A 48 -11.64 16.64 8.79
C ASP A 48 -11.29 15.29 9.40
N ASP A 49 -12.06 14.23 9.14
CA ASP A 49 -11.85 12.86 9.61
C ASP A 49 -11.39 11.90 8.51
N PHE A 50 -11.02 12.42 7.32
CA PHE A 50 -10.51 11.58 6.22
C PHE A 50 -9.31 10.73 6.65
N VAL A 51 -9.37 9.44 6.31
CA VAL A 51 -8.31 8.45 6.51
C VAL A 51 -8.16 7.61 5.24
N CYS A 52 -6.92 7.37 4.82
CA CYS A 52 -6.59 6.47 3.74
C CYS A 52 -6.19 5.10 4.30
N SER A 53 -6.99 4.08 4.03
CA SER A 53 -6.64 2.68 4.34
C SER A 53 -5.81 2.06 3.22
N VAL A 54 -4.74 1.36 3.59
CA VAL A 54 -3.88 0.59 2.70
C VAL A 54 -3.75 -0.83 3.24
N ASN A 55 -4.05 -1.83 2.41
CA ASN A 55 -3.84 -3.22 2.75
C ASN A 55 -2.34 -3.54 2.76
N LEU A 56 -1.89 -4.28 3.76
CA LEU A 56 -0.51 -4.68 3.99
C LEU A 56 -0.41 -6.20 4.09
N SER A 57 0.51 -6.79 3.32
CA SER A 57 0.79 -8.22 3.45
C SER A 57 1.54 -8.54 4.76
N GLY A 58 1.31 -9.72 5.33
CA GLY A 58 2.06 -10.16 6.52
C GLY A 58 3.57 -10.28 6.28
N LYS A 59 4.02 -10.49 5.04
CA LYS A 59 5.45 -10.46 4.68
C LYS A 59 6.06 -9.07 4.88
N SER A 60 5.36 -8.02 4.49
CA SER A 60 5.82 -6.64 4.70
C SER A 60 5.75 -6.25 6.18
N LEU A 61 4.75 -6.73 6.92
CA LEU A 61 4.63 -6.55 8.37
C LEU A 61 5.85 -7.11 9.13
N GLN A 62 6.42 -8.21 8.66
CA GLN A 62 7.60 -8.85 9.26
C GLN A 62 8.94 -8.27 8.76
N ASN A 63 8.92 -7.22 7.94
CA ASN A 63 10.10 -6.69 7.27
C ASN A 63 10.43 -5.26 7.75
N ASP A 64 11.50 -5.12 8.53
CA ASP A 64 11.96 -3.81 9.05
C ASP A 64 12.23 -2.77 7.96
N ALA A 65 12.71 -3.21 6.78
CA ALA A 65 12.96 -2.31 5.67
C ALA A 65 11.66 -1.68 5.11
N TYR A 66 10.51 -2.35 5.29
CA TYR A 66 9.21 -1.80 4.94
C TYR A 66 8.86 -0.58 5.80
N PHE A 67 9.08 -0.66 7.11
CA PHE A 67 8.80 0.46 8.01
C PHE A 67 9.74 1.65 7.80
N ALA A 68 11.00 1.39 7.47
CA ALA A 68 11.92 2.45 7.05
C ALA A 68 11.40 3.17 5.79
N HIS A 69 10.89 2.42 4.82
CA HIS A 69 10.26 2.97 3.61
C HIS A 69 8.97 3.75 3.92
N LEU A 70 8.11 3.23 4.81
CA LEU A 70 6.90 3.92 5.26
C LEU A 70 7.19 5.30 5.85
N LEU A 71 8.17 5.38 6.77
CA LEU A 71 8.57 6.64 7.38
C LEU A 71 9.13 7.62 6.34
N LEU A 72 9.89 7.13 5.35
CA LEU A 72 10.38 7.93 4.25
C LEU A 72 9.23 8.49 3.40
N VAL A 73 8.28 7.64 3.02
CA VAL A 73 7.11 8.03 2.20
C VAL A 73 6.28 9.10 2.89
N LEU A 74 5.92 8.90 4.18
CA LEU A 74 5.15 9.88 4.94
C LEU A 74 5.85 11.24 5.00
N ARG A 75 7.19 11.25 5.20
CA ARG A 75 7.98 12.48 5.17
C ARG A 75 7.98 13.14 3.80
N GLN A 76 8.11 12.36 2.72
CA GLN A 76 8.16 12.89 1.35
C GLN A 76 6.82 13.43 0.85
N THR A 77 5.71 12.79 1.22
CA THR A 77 4.37 13.21 0.78
C THR A 77 3.77 14.28 1.68
N GLY A 78 4.26 14.40 2.92
CA GLY A 78 3.70 15.29 3.92
C GLY A 78 2.36 14.82 4.50
N LEU A 79 1.96 13.57 4.22
CA LEU A 79 0.75 12.99 4.80
C LEU A 79 0.96 12.81 6.31
N PRO A 80 0.11 13.37 7.18
CA PRO A 80 0.18 13.11 8.61
C PRO A 80 -0.02 11.61 8.89
N PRO A 81 0.76 10.97 9.78
CA PRO A 81 0.61 9.54 10.06
C PRO A 81 -0.80 9.15 10.53
N SER A 82 -1.51 10.04 11.23
CA SER A 82 -2.90 9.83 11.67
C SER A 82 -3.92 9.74 10.52
N ARG A 83 -3.52 10.06 9.29
CA ARG A 83 -4.34 10.00 8.08
C ARG A 83 -4.10 8.73 7.26
N LEU A 84 -3.20 7.85 7.71
CA LEU A 84 -2.92 6.57 7.09
C LEU A 84 -3.31 5.44 8.05
N GLN A 85 -4.11 4.50 7.56
CA GLN A 85 -4.43 3.26 8.25
C GLN A 85 -3.83 2.08 7.47
N LEU A 86 -3.10 1.22 8.16
CA LEU A 86 -2.61 -0.03 7.59
C LEU A 86 -3.57 -1.15 7.99
N GLU A 87 -4.11 -1.86 7.02
CA GLU A 87 -5.00 -2.99 7.21
C GLU A 87 -4.24 -4.29 6.97
N ILE A 88 -4.35 -5.22 7.91
CA ILE A 88 -3.69 -6.52 7.85
C ILE A 88 -4.79 -7.57 7.93
N THR A 89 -4.70 -8.61 7.10
CA THR A 89 -5.64 -9.73 7.16
C THR A 89 -5.12 -10.82 8.11
N GLU A 90 -6.03 -11.45 8.85
CA GLU A 90 -5.71 -12.46 9.87
C GLU A 90 -5.07 -13.75 9.31
N GLY A 91 -5.04 -13.93 7.98
CA GLY A 91 -4.59 -15.17 7.32
C GLY A 91 -3.11 -15.26 6.96
N VAL A 92 -2.25 -14.37 7.48
CA VAL A 92 -0.82 -14.29 7.09
C VAL A 92 0.15 -14.61 8.25
N PHE A 93 -0.24 -15.54 9.13
CA PHE A 93 0.63 -16.12 10.15
C PHE A 93 0.90 -17.60 9.88
#